data_AF-A0A4Q6UCK8-F1
#
_entry.id   AF-A0A4Q6UCK8-F1
#
_cell.length_a   1.000
_cell.length_b   1.000
_cell.length_c   1.000
_cell.angle_alpha   90.00
_cell.angle_beta   90.00
_cell.angle_gamma   90.00
#
_symmetry.space_group_name_H-M   'P 1'
#
loop_
_entity.id
_entity.type
_entity.pdbx_description
1 polymer ?
#
loop_
_entity_poly.entity_id
_entity_poly.type
_entity_poly.pdbx_seq_one_letter_code
_entity_poly.pdbx_strand_id
1 'polypeptide(L)'
;MPPADLRIVAAAVARAGVPAMVRFALDTQRTRKDRILYAKYFVRGWSGLPPAARATPSQPAAGPAPHCGHPDCDPVTRTRETEDDRGIRSLTRCPACNPNAQRGHAA
;
A
#
# COMPACT_ATOMS: atom_id res chain seq x y z
N MET A 1 21.88 -1.22 23.24
CA MET A 1 22.48 -1.64 21.96
C MET A 1 23.79 -0.86 21.81
N PRO A 2 24.92 -1.51 21.52
CA PRO A 2 26.21 -0.85 21.30
C PRO A 2 26.16 0.24 20.21
N PRO A 3 26.98 1.31 20.30
CA PRO A 3 27.03 2.35 19.27
C PRO A 3 27.39 1.85 17.86
N ALA A 4 28.20 0.78 17.77
CA ALA A 4 28.56 0.16 16.50
C ALA A 4 27.34 -0.47 15.80
N ASP A 5 26.45 -1.11 16.55
CA ASP A 5 25.24 -1.71 16.01
C ASP A 5 24.30 -0.66 15.42
N LEU A 6 24.18 0.51 16.06
CA LEU A 6 23.36 1.63 15.56
C LEU A 6 23.82 2.11 14.18
N ARG A 7 25.14 2.14 13.92
CA ARG A 7 25.69 2.49 12.60
C ARG A 7 25.33 1.46 11.54
N ILE A 8 25.39 0.17 11.89
CA ILE A 8 25.01 -0.93 10.99
C ILE A 8 23.51 -0.83 10.67
N VAL A 9 22.67 -0.58 11.67
CA VAL A 9 21.23 -0.39 11.49
C VAL A 9 20.94 0.80 10.58
N ALA A 10 21.56 1.96 10.83
CA ALA A 10 21.37 3.15 10.00
C ALA A 10 21.78 2.91 8.54
N ALA A 11 22.91 2.25 8.30
CA ALA A 11 23.37 1.89 6.97
C ALA A 11 22.41 0.90 6.28
N ALA A 12 21.89 -0.08 7.01
CA ALA A 12 20.90 -1.04 6.49
C ALA A 12 19.58 -0.35 6.14
N VAL A 13 19.08 0.56 6.99
CA VAL A 13 17.86 1.34 6.71
C VAL A 13 18.03 2.19 5.45
N ALA A 14 19.14 2.91 5.33
CA ALA A 14 19.40 3.78 4.17
C ALA A 14 19.48 2.98 2.86
N ARG A 15 20.04 1.76 2.91
CA ARG A 15 20.32 0.94 1.72
C ARG A 15 19.17 0.03 1.33
N ALA A 16 18.61 -0.72 2.30
CA ALA A 16 17.62 -1.77 2.10
C ALA A 16 16.20 -1.37 2.51
N GLY A 17 16.06 -0.34 3.35
CA GLY A 17 14.79 0.12 3.87
C GLY A 17 14.22 -0.76 5.00
N VAL A 18 13.33 -0.15 5.78
CA VAL A 18 12.62 -0.82 6.89
C VAL A 18 11.80 -2.04 6.42
N PRO A 19 11.09 -2.02 5.27
CA PRO A 19 10.31 -3.18 4.83
C PRO A 19 11.14 -4.45 4.63
N ALA A 20 12.36 -4.33 4.08
CA ALA A 20 13.25 -5.46 3.89
C ALA A 20 13.73 -6.05 5.22
N MET A 21 14.01 -5.19 6.21
CA MET A 21 14.41 -5.60 7.56
C MET A 21 13.28 -6.33 8.28
N VAL A 22 12.04 -5.85 8.16
CA VAL A 22 10.85 -6.49 8.74
C VAL A 22 10.63 -7.87 8.12
N ARG A 23 10.69 -7.99 6.80
CA ARG A 23 10.54 -9.28 6.11
C ARG A 23 11.59 -10.29 6.57
N PHE A 24 12.86 -9.86 6.65
CA PHE A 24 13.93 -10.70 7.17
C PHE A 24 13.69 -11.17 8.60
N ALA A 25 13.20 -10.29 9.48
CA ALA A 25 12.90 -10.66 10.87
C ALA A 25 11.78 -11.71 10.94
N LEU A 26 10.71 -11.54 10.15
CA LEU A 26 9.60 -12.48 10.06
C LEU A 26 10.05 -13.85 9.52
N ASP A 27 10.83 -13.88 8.44
CA ASP A 27 11.35 -15.11 7.85
C ASP A 27 12.29 -15.84 8.82
N THR A 28 13.12 -15.09 9.54
CA THR A 28 14.03 -15.66 10.54
C THR A 28 13.25 -16.22 11.73
N GLN A 29 12.19 -15.55 12.18
CA GLN A 29 11.30 -16.05 13.23
C GLN A 29 10.55 -17.32 12.80
N ARG A 30 10.16 -17.42 11.52
CA ARG A 30 9.51 -18.62 10.99
C ARG A 30 10.46 -19.80 10.90
N THR A 31 11.73 -19.56 10.59
CA THR A 31 12.73 -20.62 10.35
C THR A 31 13.46 -21.06 11.62
N ARG A 32 13.79 -20.13 12.53
CA ARG A 32 14.33 -20.48 13.84
C ARG A 32 13.16 -20.76 14.77
N LYS A 33 13.01 -22.03 15.16
CA LYS A 33 11.94 -22.53 16.05
C LYS A 33 11.95 -21.92 17.48
N ASP A 34 12.86 -20.99 17.76
CA ASP A 34 12.97 -20.28 19.05
C ASP A 34 12.40 -18.85 18.95
N ARG A 35 11.83 -18.36 20.05
CA ARG A 35 11.36 -16.97 20.15
C ARG A 35 12.54 -15.99 20.05
N ILE A 36 12.57 -15.21 18.99
CA ILE A 36 13.52 -14.11 18.85
C ILE A 36 12.98 -12.91 19.64
N LEU A 37 13.55 -12.70 20.84
CA LEU A 37 13.08 -11.67 21.77
C LEU A 37 13.64 -10.27 21.48
N TYR A 38 14.73 -10.16 20.71
CA TYR A 38 15.44 -8.89 20.54
C TYR A 38 15.93 -8.67 19.10
N ALA A 39 15.71 -7.46 18.60
CA ALA A 39 16.12 -7.06 17.25
C ALA A 39 17.65 -7.11 17.01
N LYS A 40 18.45 -7.02 18.08
CA LYS A 40 19.93 -7.07 18.00
C LYS A 40 20.46 -8.35 17.32
N TYR A 41 19.72 -9.46 17.38
CA TYR A 41 20.12 -10.72 16.74
C TYR A 41 20.11 -10.67 15.21
N PHE A 42 19.41 -9.68 14.63
CA PHE A 42 19.33 -9.51 13.18
C PHE A 42 20.36 -8.54 12.62
N VAL A 43 21.05 -7.76 13.46
CA VAL A 43 21.96 -6.68 13.02
C VAL A 43 23.00 -7.18 12.01
N ARG A 44 23.59 -8.36 12.26
CA ARG A 44 24.54 -8.97 11.32
C ARG A 44 23.88 -9.38 10.00
N GLY A 45 22.67 -9.93 10.04
CA GLY A 45 21.90 -10.30 8.84
C GLY A 45 21.46 -9.09 8.01
N TRP A 46 21.17 -7.97 8.65
CA TRP A 46 20.77 -6.73 7.98
C TRP A 46 21.86 -6.12 7.10
N SER A 47 23.13 -6.35 7.42
CA SER A 47 24.26 -5.94 6.56
C SER A 47 24.22 -6.59 5.17
N GLY A 48 23.63 -7.79 5.05
CA GLY A 48 23.52 -8.54 3.80
C GLY A 48 22.21 -8.39 3.04
N LEU A 49 21.25 -7.58 3.52
CA LEU A 49 19.99 -7.36 2.81
C LEU A 49 20.23 -6.79 1.42
N PRO A 50 19.44 -7.09 0.40
CA PRO A 50 19.56 -6.41 -0.90
C PRO A 50 19.18 -4.92 -0.77
N PRO A 51 19.71 -4.04 -1.64
CA PRO A 51 19.26 -2.65 -1.68
C PRO A 51 17.76 -2.59 -1.99
N ALA A 52 17.07 -1.58 -1.46
CA ALA A 52 15.67 -1.34 -1.79
C ALA A 52 15.56 -1.15 -3.29
N ALA A 53 14.72 -1.96 -3.95
CA ALA A 53 14.32 -1.66 -5.30
C ALA A 53 13.77 -0.23 -5.28
N ARG A 54 14.28 0.65 -6.15
CA ARG A 54 13.72 2.00 -6.31
C ARG A 54 12.23 1.78 -6.54
N ALA A 55 11.40 2.16 -5.57
CA ALA A 55 9.98 2.22 -5.79
C ALA A 55 9.83 3.17 -6.98
N THR A 56 9.45 2.63 -8.14
CA THR A 56 9.00 3.45 -9.25
C THR A 56 7.95 4.38 -8.66
N PRO A 57 8.11 5.71 -8.79
CA PRO A 57 7.12 6.64 -8.26
C PRO A 57 5.77 6.16 -8.78
N SER A 58 4.88 5.81 -7.87
CA SER A 58 3.50 5.50 -8.20
C SER A 58 3.00 6.70 -8.97
N GLN A 59 2.77 6.49 -10.27
CA GLN A 59 2.32 7.52 -11.19
C GLN A 59 1.12 8.20 -10.50
N PRO A 60 1.12 9.54 -10.35
CA PRO A 60 0.04 10.22 -9.67
C PRO A 60 -1.25 9.77 -10.35
N ALA A 61 -2.18 9.22 -9.55
CA ALA A 61 -3.50 8.87 -10.05
C ALA A 61 -4.02 10.10 -10.79
N ALA A 62 -4.34 9.93 -12.08
CA ALA A 62 -4.89 11.01 -12.89
C ALA A 62 -6.00 11.67 -12.06
N GLY A 63 -5.91 12.99 -11.89
CA GLY A 63 -6.87 13.74 -11.10
C GLY A 63 -8.31 13.41 -11.51
N PRO A 64 -9.29 13.64 -10.63
CA PRO A 64 -10.68 13.28 -10.90
C PRO A 64 -11.11 13.83 -12.26
N ALA A 65 -11.71 12.96 -13.09
CA ALA A 65 -12.17 13.34 -14.41
C ALA A 65 -13.15 14.53 -14.35
N PRO A 66 -13.26 15.34 -15.41
CA PRO A 66 -14.25 16.42 -15.48
C PRO A 66 -15.69 15.90 -15.26
N HIS A 67 -16.57 16.77 -14.77
CA HIS A 67 -17.96 16.40 -14.50
C HIS A 67 -18.67 16.18 -15.84
N CYS A 68 -19.56 15.20 -15.92
CA CYS A 68 -20.24 14.86 -17.17
C CYS A 68 -21.41 15.80 -17.53
N GLY A 69 -21.78 16.74 -16.65
CA GLY A 69 -22.90 17.67 -16.87
C GLY A 69 -24.29 17.06 -16.70
N HIS A 70 -24.39 15.78 -16.31
CA HIS A 70 -25.68 15.12 -16.11
C HIS A 70 -26.37 15.64 -14.85
N PRO A 71 -27.68 15.95 -14.88
CA PRO A 71 -28.40 16.51 -13.73
C PRO A 71 -28.35 15.59 -12.49
N ASP A 72 -28.46 14.29 -12.71
CA ASP A 72 -28.42 13.29 -11.62
C ASP A 72 -26.99 12.92 -11.16
N CYS A 73 -25.95 13.55 -11.70
CA CYS A 73 -24.58 13.32 -11.27
C CYS A 73 -24.13 14.41 -10.30
N ASP A 74 -23.78 14.02 -9.08
CA ASP A 74 -23.32 14.96 -8.07
C ASP A 74 -21.99 15.64 -8.50
N PRO A 75 -21.91 16.99 -8.51
CA PRO A 75 -20.74 17.72 -9.04
C PRO A 75 -19.48 17.57 -8.19
N VAL A 76 -19.60 17.14 -6.93
CA VAL A 76 -18.49 17.03 -5.97
C VAL A 76 -18.01 15.58 -5.87
N THR A 77 -18.91 14.68 -5.52
CA THR A 77 -18.66 13.26 -5.21
C THR A 77 -18.66 12.38 -6.45
N ARG A 78 -19.19 12.85 -7.58
CA ARG A 78 -19.24 12.11 -8.86
C ARG A 78 -19.96 10.77 -8.76
N THR A 79 -20.96 10.73 -7.89
CA THR A 79 -21.91 9.64 -7.75
C THR A 79 -23.26 10.02 -8.40
N ARG A 80 -24.10 9.01 -8.60
CA ARG A 80 -25.50 9.16 -8.98
C ARG A 80 -26.34 8.16 -8.20
N GLU A 81 -27.61 8.46 -7.98
CA GLU A 81 -28.54 7.48 -7.44
C GLU A 81 -28.88 6.45 -8.52
N THR A 82 -28.88 5.18 -8.13
CA THR A 82 -29.33 4.06 -8.94
C THR A 82 -30.28 3.21 -8.11
N GLU A 83 -31.40 2.85 -8.71
CA GLU A 83 -32.36 1.93 -8.13
C GLU A 83 -32.09 0.53 -8.67
N ASP A 84 -32.01 -0.46 -7.78
CA ASP A 84 -31.86 -1.87 -8.16
C ASP A 84 -33.22 -2.51 -8.48
N ASP A 85 -33.20 -3.77 -8.94
CA ASP A 85 -34.41 -4.53 -9.29
C ASP A 85 -35.36 -4.78 -8.10
N ARG A 86 -34.94 -4.45 -6.88
CA ARG A 86 -35.72 -4.55 -5.63
C ARG A 86 -36.27 -3.20 -5.18
N GLY A 87 -36.08 -2.14 -5.97
CA GLY A 87 -36.50 -0.78 -5.64
C GLY A 87 -35.61 -0.09 -4.61
N ILE A 88 -34.41 -0.63 -4.33
CA ILE A 88 -33.49 -0.05 -3.35
C ILE A 88 -32.61 0.97 -4.05
N ARG A 89 -32.63 2.21 -3.54
CA ARG A 89 -31.78 3.29 -4.03
C ARG A 89 -30.41 3.25 -3.36
N SER A 90 -29.37 3.30 -4.17
CA SER A 90 -27.98 3.35 -3.73
C SER A 90 -27.20 4.41 -4.51
N LEU A 91 -26.18 5.00 -3.88
CA LEU A 91 -25.26 5.91 -4.55
C LEU A 91 -24.15 5.09 -5.21
N THR A 92 -24.08 5.13 -6.54
CA THR A 92 -23.02 4.49 -7.32
C THR A 92 -22.13 5.52 -7.99
N ARG A 93 -20.86 5.18 -8.23
CA ARG A 93 -19.96 6.07 -8.99
C ARG A 93 -20.50 6.24 -10.40
N CYS A 94 -20.59 7.49 -10.86
CA CYS A 94 -21.07 7.79 -12.20
C CYS A 94 -20.11 7.19 -13.24
N PRO A 95 -20.58 6.30 -14.15
CA PRO A 95 -19.72 5.60 -15.10
C PRO A 95 -19.10 6.55 -16.14
N ALA A 96 -19.75 7.68 -16.44
CA ALA A 96 -19.20 8.72 -17.32
C ALA A 96 -18.03 9.47 -16.66
N CYS A 97 -18.12 9.77 -15.36
CA CYS A 97 -17.05 10.43 -14.60
C CYS A 97 -15.97 9.44 -14.13
N ASN A 98 -16.30 8.14 -14.00
CA ASN A 98 -15.42 7.11 -13.47
C ASN A 98 -15.49 5.84 -14.36
N PRO A 99 -15.01 5.87 -15.61
CA PRO A 99 -15.11 4.74 -16.52
C PRO A 99 -14.37 3.48 -16.04
N ASN A 100 -13.36 3.66 -15.17
CA ASN A 100 -12.59 2.56 -14.60
C ASN A 100 -13.16 2.03 -13.26
N ALA A 101 -14.17 2.67 -12.67
CA ALA A 101 -14.71 2.24 -11.38
C ALA A 101 -15.45 0.90 -11.44
N GLN A 102 -15.92 0.48 -12.61
CA GLN A 102 -16.61 -0.81 -12.78
C GLN A 102 -15.68 -2.03 -12.73
N ARG A 103 -14.34 -1.87 -12.77
CA ARG A 103 -13.40 -3.00 -12.75
C ARG A 103 -13.14 -3.57 -11.35
N GLY A 104 -13.79 -3.05 -10.31
CA GLY A 104 -13.54 -3.42 -8.90
C GLY A 104 -14.66 -4.20 -8.19
N HIS A 105 -15.80 -4.44 -8.83
CA HIS A 105 -16.91 -5.19 -8.23
C HIS A 105 -17.19 -6.47 -9.02
N ALA A 106 -16.27 -7.42 -8.90
CA ALA A 106 -16.51 -8.83 -9.17
C ALA A 106 -15.99 -9.63 -7.98
N ALA A 107 -16.87 -9.86 -7.00
CA ALA A 107 -16.83 -10.93 -6.01
C ALA A 107 -18.20 -11.02 -5.33
#